data_AF-A0A072Q775-F1
#
_entry.id   AF-A0A072Q775-F1
#
_cell.length_a   1.000
_cell.length_b   1.000
_cell.length_c   1.000
_cell.angle_alpha   90.00
_cell.angle_beta   90.00
_cell.angle_gamma   90.00
#
_symmetry.space_group_name_H-M   'P 1'
#
loop_
_entity.id
_entity.type
_entity.pdbx_description
1 polymer ?
#
loop_
_entity_poly.entity_id
_entity_poly.type
_entity_poly.pdbx_seq_one_letter_code
_entity_poly.pdbx_strand_id
1 'polypeptide(L)'
;DNDVSHITSGYWYNSATQGKVRVDEAYEGEFASSLFDYTDVTPDGQVLNKLRLVGPSVGSSPTCFVDHVENAGFPLITADILKTNNAAFGGIVNDPVVGSTQSWNLLVANSISVIVYLDVDNVLVGYDFWGAERRTKSLTRFFNTAVGKFDVKVFDNFPCK
;
A
#
# COMPACT_ATOMS: atom_id res chain seq x y z
N ASP A 1 -7.89 11.72 15.23
CA ASP A 1 -9.17 11.11 15.58
C ASP A 1 -8.98 9.62 15.47
N ASN A 2 -8.73 8.93 16.59
CA ASN A 2 -8.16 7.57 16.58
C ASN A 2 -9.20 6.47 16.85
N ASP A 3 -10.48 6.84 16.97
CA ASP A 3 -11.58 5.95 17.39
C ASP A 3 -12.66 5.77 16.31
N VAL A 4 -12.43 6.23 15.07
CA VAL A 4 -13.43 6.18 13.99
C VAL A 4 -12.90 5.39 12.79
N SER A 5 -13.65 4.36 12.39
CA SER A 5 -13.43 3.69 11.11
C SER A 5 -13.81 4.62 9.97
N HIS A 6 -12.92 4.77 9.00
CA HIS A 6 -13.18 5.55 7.80
C HIS A 6 -12.91 4.73 6.54
N ILE A 7 -13.51 5.16 5.43
CA ILE A 7 -13.27 4.60 4.11
C ILE A 7 -12.55 5.68 3.31
N THR A 8 -11.34 5.40 2.88
CA THR A 8 -10.64 6.21 1.88
C THR A 8 -10.66 5.49 0.53
N SER A 9 -10.40 6.24 -0.53
CA SER A 9 -10.23 5.67 -1.87
C SER A 9 -9.17 6.44 -2.64
N GLY A 10 -8.56 5.77 -3.60
CA GLY A 10 -7.60 6.38 -4.51
C GLY A 10 -6.85 5.34 -5.32
N TYR A 11 -5.58 5.61 -5.64
CA TYR A 11 -4.78 4.80 -6.56
C TYR A 11 -3.56 4.20 -5.87
N TRP A 12 -3.25 2.96 -6.21
CA TRP A 12 -2.00 2.30 -5.84
C TRP A 12 -1.21 1.97 -7.12
N TYR A 13 -0.01 2.54 -7.23
CA TYR A 13 0.98 2.20 -8.26
C TYR A 13 2.10 1.36 -7.63
N ASN A 14 2.36 0.18 -8.20
CA ASN A 14 3.37 -0.74 -7.70
C ASN A 14 4.35 -1.09 -8.83
N SER A 15 5.66 -0.89 -8.62
CA SER A 15 6.68 -1.25 -9.59
C SER A 15 7.86 -1.92 -8.91
N ALA A 16 7.81 -3.26 -8.85
CA ALA A 16 8.91 -4.09 -8.39
C ALA A 16 10.25 -3.78 -9.09
N THR A 17 10.23 -3.54 -10.40
CA THR A 17 11.44 -3.24 -11.19
C THR A 17 12.08 -1.88 -10.87
N GLN A 18 11.30 -0.94 -10.32
CA GLN A 18 11.80 0.36 -9.88
C GLN A 18 11.97 0.42 -8.36
N GLY A 19 11.56 -0.62 -7.63
CA GLY A 19 11.56 -0.63 -6.17
C GLY A 19 10.64 0.44 -5.56
N LYS A 20 9.51 0.77 -6.19
CA LYS A 20 8.67 1.90 -5.76
C LYS A 20 7.20 1.54 -5.62
N VAL A 21 6.58 2.12 -4.60
CA VAL A 21 5.14 2.11 -4.39
C VAL A 21 4.66 3.54 -4.22
N ARG A 22 3.62 3.93 -4.95
CA ARG A 22 2.91 5.18 -4.73
C ARG A 22 1.47 4.89 -4.38
N VAL A 23 0.98 5.54 -3.35
CA VAL A 23 -0.43 5.51 -2.97
C VAL A 23 -0.97 6.93 -2.90
N ASP A 24 -2.10 7.13 -3.54
CA ASP A 24 -2.85 8.38 -3.52
C ASP A 24 -4.17 8.09 -2.80
N GLU A 25 -4.60 8.97 -1.92
CA GLU A 25 -5.88 8.87 -1.23
C GLU A 25 -6.57 10.23 -1.13
N ALA A 26 -7.90 10.19 -1.07
CA ALA A 26 -8.73 11.32 -0.71
C ALA A 26 -9.58 10.96 0.51
N TYR A 27 -9.62 11.85 1.50
CA TYR A 27 -10.35 11.67 2.76
C TYR A 27 -10.79 13.03 3.31
N GLU A 28 -12.08 13.20 3.65
CA GLU A 28 -12.65 14.40 4.30
C GLU A 28 -12.26 15.76 3.67
N GLY A 29 -12.13 15.83 2.34
CA GLY A 29 -11.74 17.05 1.64
C GLY A 29 -10.23 17.29 1.61
N GLU A 30 -9.46 16.36 2.15
CA GLU A 30 -8.02 16.27 2.04
C GLU A 30 -7.61 15.29 0.93
N PHE A 31 -6.45 15.54 0.34
CA PHE A 31 -5.76 14.66 -0.57
C PHE A 31 -4.37 14.38 -0.02
N ALA A 32 -4.00 13.11 0.05
CA ALA A 32 -2.66 12.67 0.41
C ALA A 32 -2.06 11.83 -0.72
N SER A 33 -0.76 11.96 -0.91
CA SER A 33 0.01 11.11 -1.81
C SER A 33 1.29 10.72 -1.12
N SER A 34 1.58 9.43 -1.02
CA SER A 34 2.82 8.89 -0.47
C SER A 34 3.59 8.14 -1.55
N LEU A 35 4.89 8.40 -1.65
CA LEU A 35 5.84 7.65 -2.47
C LEU A 35 6.84 6.95 -1.57
N PHE A 36 6.73 5.62 -1.51
CA PHE A 36 7.65 4.74 -0.83
C PHE A 36 8.73 4.27 -1.80
N ASP A 37 9.99 4.53 -1.45
CA ASP A 37 11.17 4.14 -2.22
C ASP A 37 11.92 3.01 -1.51
N TYR A 38 11.68 1.76 -1.94
CA TYR A 38 12.33 0.57 -1.41
C TYR A 38 13.77 0.38 -1.90
N THR A 39 14.29 1.31 -2.72
CA THR A 39 15.71 1.36 -3.05
C THR A 39 16.52 2.18 -2.03
N ASP A 40 15.84 2.94 -1.18
CA ASP A 40 16.43 3.73 -0.09
C ASP A 40 15.85 3.25 1.26
N VAL A 41 16.55 2.29 1.86
CA VAL A 41 16.14 1.62 3.09
C VAL A 41 17.26 1.72 4.12
N THR A 42 16.93 2.11 5.35
CA THR A 42 17.90 2.17 6.45
C THR A 42 18.34 0.76 6.87
N PRO A 43 19.46 0.60 7.59
CA PRO A 43 19.88 -0.71 8.12
C PRO A 43 18.82 -1.41 8.96
N ASP A 44 17.95 -0.65 9.61
CA ASP A 44 16.85 -1.15 10.45
C ASP A 44 15.57 -1.47 9.65
N GLY A 45 15.61 -1.34 8.32
CA GLY A 45 14.50 -1.69 7.42
C GLY A 45 13.45 -0.58 7.22
N GLN A 46 13.74 0.65 7.64
CA GLN A 46 12.84 1.79 7.43
C GLN A 46 12.93 2.26 5.97
N VAL A 47 11.78 2.47 5.34
CA VAL A 47 11.68 2.80 3.90
C VAL A 47 11.51 4.30 3.75
N LEU A 48 12.23 4.92 2.81
CA LEU A 48 12.02 6.33 2.51
C LEU A 48 10.58 6.56 2.04
N ASN A 49 9.86 7.46 2.72
CA ASN A 49 8.55 7.92 2.32
C ASN A 49 8.58 9.43 2.04
N LYS A 50 8.09 9.81 0.86
CA LYS A 50 7.77 11.19 0.50
C LYS A 50 6.26 11.34 0.52
N LEU A 51 5.73 12.09 1.47
CA LEU A 51 4.31 12.36 1.64
C LEU A 51 3.99 13.81 1.28
N ARG A 52 3.01 14.01 0.42
CA ARG A 52 2.37 15.30 0.16
C ARG A 52 0.94 15.28 0.69
N LEU A 53 0.58 16.32 1.46
CA LEU A 53 -0.78 16.54 1.94
C LEU A 53 -1.33 17.85 1.36
N VAL A 54 -2.60 17.86 0.98
CA VAL A 54 -3.35 19.05 0.54
C VAL A 54 -4.72 19.01 1.20
N GLY A 55 -5.04 19.95 2.08
CA GLY A 55 -6.30 19.93 2.82
C GLY A 55 -6.37 20.98 3.92
N PRO A 56 -7.55 21.23 4.52
CA PRO A 56 -8.85 20.62 4.22
C PRO A 56 -9.63 21.29 3.08
N SER A 57 -8.99 22.18 2.31
CA SER A 57 -9.62 22.84 1.16
C SER A 57 -8.68 22.86 -0.04
N VAL A 58 -9.24 23.00 -1.25
CA VAL A 58 -8.46 23.13 -2.50
C VAL A 58 -7.55 24.37 -2.54
N GLY A 59 -7.77 25.35 -1.66
CA GLY A 59 -6.93 26.54 -1.52
C GLY A 59 -5.81 26.38 -0.49
N SER A 60 -5.75 25.24 0.22
CA SER A 60 -4.71 25.01 1.23
C SER A 60 -3.34 24.84 0.59
N SER A 61 -2.33 25.49 1.19
CA SER A 61 -0.93 25.25 0.83
C SER A 61 -0.57 23.79 1.09
N PRO A 62 -0.01 23.07 0.10
CA PRO A 62 0.45 21.70 0.32
C PRO A 62 1.57 21.64 1.37
N THR A 63 1.58 20.59 2.17
CA THR A 63 2.72 20.26 3.04
C THR A 63 3.46 19.04 2.50
N CYS A 64 4.76 18.97 2.80
CA CYS A 64 5.62 17.86 2.44
C CYS A 64 6.26 17.29 3.69
N PHE A 65 6.31 15.96 3.74
CA PHE A 65 7.05 15.18 4.72
C PHE A 65 7.97 14.22 3.94
N VAL A 66 9.24 14.14 4.34
CA VAL A 66 10.23 13.25 3.74
C VAL A 66 11.05 12.67 4.86
N ASP A 67 10.88 11.37 5.11
CA ASP A 67 11.63 10.66 6.14
C ASP A 67 11.58 9.15 5.87
N HIS A 68 12.45 8.39 6.54
CA HIS A 68 12.38 6.94 6.57
C HIS A 68 11.33 6.52 7.60
N VAL A 69 10.36 5.70 7.18
CA VAL A 69 9.26 5.26 8.03
C VAL A 69 9.36 3.78 8.36
N GLU A 70 9.10 3.46 9.62
CA GLU A 70 8.85 2.10 10.07
C GLU A 70 7.51 1.62 9.57
N ASN A 71 7.44 0.33 9.22
CA ASN A 71 6.20 -0.35 8.88
C ASN A 71 5.31 0.45 7.92
N ALA A 72 5.83 0.75 6.73
CA ALA A 72 5.18 1.61 5.73
C ALA A 72 3.71 1.28 5.42
N GLY A 73 3.21 0.09 5.75
CA GLY A 73 1.82 -0.32 5.53
C GLY A 73 1.46 -0.58 4.05
N PHE A 74 2.38 -0.25 3.13
CA PHE A 74 2.18 -0.32 1.69
C PHE A 74 3.35 -1.07 1.01
N PRO A 75 3.47 -2.41 1.21
CA PRO A 75 4.61 -3.18 0.74
C PRO A 75 4.84 -3.10 -0.78
N LEU A 76 6.10 -3.22 -1.17
CA LEU A 76 6.45 -3.56 -2.54
C LEU A 76 5.91 -4.95 -2.88
N ILE A 77 5.09 -5.05 -3.93
CA ILE A 77 4.48 -6.32 -4.34
C ILE A 77 5.29 -6.85 -5.50
N THR A 78 6.05 -7.92 -5.24
CA THR A 78 6.85 -8.60 -6.25
C THR A 78 6.13 -9.86 -6.73
N ALA A 79 6.46 -10.34 -7.94
CA ALA A 79 5.85 -11.55 -8.50
C ALA A 79 6.12 -12.82 -7.67
N ASP A 80 7.17 -12.81 -6.85
CA ASP A 80 7.60 -13.89 -5.96
C ASP A 80 7.26 -13.65 -4.49
N ILE A 81 6.48 -12.61 -4.15
CA ILE A 81 6.22 -12.19 -2.76
C ILE A 81 5.73 -13.34 -1.87
N LEU A 82 4.87 -14.23 -2.40
CA LEU A 82 4.39 -15.38 -1.65
C LEU A 82 5.51 -16.36 -1.30
N LYS A 83 6.44 -16.61 -2.23
CA LYS A 83 7.56 -17.52 -2.02
C LYS A 83 8.58 -16.89 -1.07
N THR A 84 8.95 -15.65 -1.33
CA THR A 84 9.98 -14.91 -0.56
C THR A 84 9.58 -14.76 0.90
N ASN A 85 8.29 -14.65 1.20
CA ASN A 85 7.79 -14.52 2.58
C ASN A 85 7.23 -15.84 3.15
N ASN A 86 7.47 -17.00 2.51
CA ASN A 86 6.97 -18.31 2.94
C ASN A 86 5.46 -18.30 3.26
N ALA A 87 4.67 -17.72 2.36
CA ALA A 87 3.25 -17.49 2.58
C ALA A 87 2.48 -18.80 2.79
N ALA A 88 1.56 -18.80 3.77
CA ALA A 88 0.69 -19.91 4.06
C ALA A 88 -0.68 -19.71 3.41
N PHE A 89 -1.14 -20.70 2.65
CA PHE A 89 -2.47 -20.68 2.04
C PHE A 89 -3.56 -20.66 3.12
N GLY A 90 -4.41 -19.65 3.10
CA GLY A 90 -5.50 -19.45 4.05
C GLY A 90 -6.85 -20.03 3.61
N GLY A 91 -6.96 -20.46 2.36
CA GLY A 91 -8.20 -20.97 1.78
C GLY A 91 -8.85 -20.02 0.78
N ILE A 92 -9.97 -20.47 0.22
CA ILE A 92 -10.80 -19.66 -0.68
C ILE A 92 -11.77 -18.82 0.13
N VAL A 93 -11.80 -17.51 -0.13
CA VAL A 93 -12.62 -16.52 0.57
C VAL A 93 -13.55 -15.86 -0.43
N ASN A 94 -14.83 -15.75 -0.09
CA ASN A 94 -15.78 -14.96 -0.86
C ASN A 94 -15.88 -13.56 -0.27
N ASP A 95 -15.25 -12.59 -0.93
CA ASP A 95 -15.25 -11.18 -0.53
C ASP A 95 -16.41 -10.44 -1.20
N PRO A 96 -17.15 -9.57 -0.48
CA PRO A 96 -18.32 -8.88 -1.05
C PRO A 96 -17.98 -7.84 -2.12
N VAL A 97 -16.72 -7.39 -2.19
CA VAL A 97 -16.27 -6.36 -3.14
C VAL A 97 -15.60 -6.99 -4.35
N VAL A 98 -14.73 -7.99 -4.13
CA VAL A 98 -13.89 -8.57 -5.19
C VAL A 98 -14.26 -10.01 -5.57
N GLY A 99 -15.23 -10.63 -4.87
CA GLY A 99 -15.72 -11.97 -5.16
C GLY A 99 -14.85 -13.09 -4.59
N SER A 100 -14.86 -14.25 -5.26
CA SER A 100 -14.12 -15.44 -4.83
C SER A 100 -12.61 -15.27 -5.05
N THR A 101 -11.82 -15.37 -3.98
CA THR A 101 -10.37 -15.12 -3.97
C THR A 101 -9.61 -16.19 -3.19
N GLN A 102 -8.32 -16.34 -3.50
CA GLN A 102 -7.37 -17.14 -2.75
C GLN A 102 -6.70 -16.27 -1.69
N SER A 103 -6.84 -16.63 -0.42
CA SER A 103 -6.17 -15.92 0.67
C SER A 103 -4.80 -16.53 0.98
N TRP A 104 -3.82 -15.66 1.24
CA TRP A 104 -2.46 -16.05 1.60
C TRP A 104 -1.97 -15.20 2.76
N ASN A 105 -1.52 -15.85 3.83
CA ASN A 105 -1.01 -15.21 5.03
C ASN A 105 0.52 -15.13 4.94
N LEU A 106 1.09 -13.95 5.16
CA LEU A 106 2.54 -13.76 5.17
C LEU A 106 2.96 -12.71 6.20
N LEU A 107 4.25 -12.72 6.53
CA LEU A 107 4.90 -11.65 7.28
C LEU A 107 5.68 -10.78 6.31
N VAL A 108 5.32 -9.52 6.19
CA VAL A 108 6.09 -8.51 5.43
C VAL A 108 7.12 -7.89 6.36
N ALA A 109 8.34 -7.70 5.86
CA ALA A 109 9.46 -7.14 6.62
C ALA A 109 9.71 -7.87 7.97
N ASN A 110 9.37 -9.16 8.03
CA ASN A 110 9.46 -10.03 9.20
C ASN A 110 8.66 -9.59 10.45
N SER A 111 7.82 -8.55 10.36
CA SER A 111 7.13 -7.97 11.52
C SER A 111 5.64 -7.73 11.30
N ILE A 112 5.20 -7.47 10.06
CA ILE A 112 3.81 -7.10 9.77
C ILE A 112 3.05 -8.31 9.25
N SER A 113 2.05 -8.75 10.01
CA SER A 113 1.12 -9.79 9.56
C SER A 113 0.17 -9.23 8.50
N VAL A 114 0.20 -9.87 7.34
CA VAL A 114 -0.54 -9.48 6.14
C VAL A 114 -1.33 -10.67 5.62
N ILE A 115 -2.53 -10.39 5.12
CA ILE A 115 -3.28 -11.29 4.24
C ILE A 115 -3.37 -10.65 2.86
N VAL A 116 -2.88 -11.33 1.84
CA VAL A 116 -3.12 -10.96 0.45
C VAL A 116 -4.21 -11.83 -0.15
N TYR A 117 -5.04 -11.22 -0.98
CA TYR A 117 -6.11 -11.89 -1.71
C TYR A 117 -5.78 -11.84 -3.20
N LEU A 118 -5.70 -13.01 -3.81
CA LEU A 118 -5.45 -13.16 -5.24
C LEU A 118 -6.71 -13.68 -5.94
N ASP A 119 -6.97 -13.19 -7.14
CA ASP A 119 -8.03 -13.76 -7.99
C ASP A 119 -7.59 -15.07 -8.68
N VAL A 120 -8.38 -15.53 -9.65
CA VAL A 120 -8.10 -16.73 -10.44
C VAL A 120 -6.88 -16.60 -11.36
N ASP A 121 -6.53 -15.36 -11.73
CA ASP A 121 -5.39 -15.03 -12.58
C ASP A 121 -4.13 -14.68 -11.76
N ASN A 122 -4.20 -14.85 -10.44
CA ASN A 122 -3.16 -14.51 -9.47
C ASN A 122 -2.86 -13.00 -9.39
N VAL A 123 -3.83 -12.15 -9.72
CA VAL A 123 -3.73 -10.70 -9.56
C VAL A 123 -4.13 -10.33 -8.14
N LEU A 124 -3.39 -9.39 -7.53
CA LEU A 124 -3.69 -8.86 -6.21
C LEU A 124 -5.00 -8.06 -6.25
N VAL A 125 -6.00 -8.53 -5.52
CA VAL A 125 -7.33 -7.92 -5.41
C VAL A 125 -7.68 -7.48 -3.98
N GLY A 126 -6.88 -7.87 -3.00
CA GLY A 126 -7.02 -7.36 -1.65
C GLY A 126 -5.74 -7.48 -0.83
N TYR A 127 -5.63 -6.61 0.17
CA TYR A 127 -4.52 -6.56 1.11
C TYR A 127 -5.05 -6.12 2.47
N ASP A 128 -4.93 -7.00 3.46
CA ASP A 128 -5.28 -6.70 4.84
C ASP A 128 -4.01 -6.72 5.68
N PHE A 129 -3.86 -5.75 6.58
CA PHE A 129 -2.79 -5.77 7.58
C PHE A 129 -3.28 -5.29 8.94
N TRP A 130 -2.56 -5.73 9.97
CA TRP A 130 -2.79 -5.29 11.35
C TRP A 130 -1.68 -4.35 11.79
N GLY A 131 -2.07 -3.12 12.13
CA GLY A 131 -1.19 -2.21 12.88
C GLY A 131 -1.15 -2.67 14.34
N ALA A 132 -0.12 -3.42 14.72
CA ALA A 132 0.00 -4.01 16.06
C ALA A 132 -0.12 -2.96 17.19
N GLU A 133 0.47 -1.78 16.99
CA GLU A 133 0.45 -0.69 17.97
C GLU A 133 -0.92 -0.04 18.12
N ARG A 134 -1.69 0.03 17.02
CA ARG A 134 -2.99 0.71 16.99
C ARG A 134 -4.16 -0.23 17.23
N ARG A 135 -3.91 -1.56 17.27
CA ARG A 135 -4.95 -2.61 17.28
C ARG A 135 -6.00 -2.41 16.17
N THR A 136 -5.58 -1.79 15.06
CA THR A 136 -6.42 -1.46 13.93
C THR A 136 -6.14 -2.43 12.80
N LYS A 137 -7.21 -2.95 12.20
CA LYS A 137 -7.14 -3.69 10.93
C LYS A 137 -7.38 -2.72 9.79
N SER A 138 -6.47 -2.64 8.84
CA SER A 138 -6.72 -1.96 7.57
C SER A 138 -7.16 -2.99 6.53
N LEU A 139 -8.19 -2.64 5.78
CA LEU A 139 -8.74 -3.45 4.69
C LEU A 139 -8.57 -2.68 3.39
N THR A 140 -7.78 -3.22 2.46
CA THR A 140 -7.61 -2.64 1.12
C THR A 140 -8.19 -3.60 0.10
N ARG A 141 -9.00 -3.08 -0.83
CA ARG A 141 -9.53 -3.81 -1.98
C ARG A 141 -9.15 -3.10 -3.25
N PHE A 142 -8.64 -3.86 -4.22
CA PHE A 142 -8.26 -3.35 -5.53
C PHE A 142 -9.33 -3.70 -6.53
N PHE A 143 -9.72 -2.72 -7.33
CA PHE A 143 -10.62 -2.87 -8.47
C PHE A 143 -10.00 -2.17 -9.67
N ASN A 144 -10.38 -2.58 -10.88
CA ASN A 144 -9.80 -2.08 -12.14
C ASN A 144 -8.26 -2.20 -12.19
N THR A 145 -7.71 -3.28 -11.64
CA THR A 145 -6.27 -3.53 -11.63
C THR A 145 -5.74 -3.70 -13.06
N ALA A 146 -4.75 -2.90 -13.42
CA ALA A 146 -4.03 -3.02 -14.69
C ALA A 146 -2.63 -3.58 -14.44
N VAL A 147 -2.38 -4.81 -14.88
CA VAL A 147 -1.05 -5.43 -14.79
C VAL A 147 -0.27 -5.14 -16.06
N GLY A 148 0.93 -4.56 -15.92
CA GLY A 148 1.80 -4.28 -17.05
C GLY A 148 2.66 -3.04 -16.85
N LYS A 149 3.12 -2.47 -17.97
CA LYS A 149 3.90 -1.23 -17.96
C LYS A 149 2.98 -0.02 -17.81
N PHE A 150 3.40 0.94 -17.00
CA PHE A 150 2.79 2.26 -16.90
C PHE A 150 3.87 3.34 -17.01
N ASP A 151 3.46 4.60 -17.22
CA ASP A 151 4.40 5.72 -17.35
C ASP A 151 5.14 5.97 -16.03
N VAL A 152 6.48 5.85 -16.06
CA VAL A 152 7.35 6.03 -14.89
C VAL A 152 7.25 7.43 -14.26
N LYS A 153 6.71 8.40 -15.00
CA LYS A 153 6.44 9.76 -14.51
C LYS A 153 5.55 9.81 -13.26
N VAL A 154 4.78 8.75 -12.97
CA VAL A 154 4.02 8.66 -11.72
C VAL A 154 4.93 8.69 -10.48
N PHE A 155 6.20 8.31 -10.63
CA PHE A 155 7.21 8.36 -9.56
C PHE A 155 8.17 9.55 -9.69
N ASP A 156 8.63 9.87 -10.90
CA ASP A 156 9.73 10.84 -11.10
C ASP A 156 9.36 12.28 -10.75
N ASN A 157 8.10 12.67 -10.93
CA ASN A 157 7.63 14.03 -10.69
C ASN A 157 7.00 14.19 -9.30
N PHE A 158 7.49 13.45 -8.31
CA PHE A 158 6.96 13.57 -6.97
C PHE A 158 7.27 14.97 -6.39
N PRO A 159 6.25 15.70 -5.91
CA PRO A 159 6.35 17.13 -5.59
C PRO A 159 7.14 17.44 -4.31
N CYS A 160 7.45 16.44 -3.49
CA CYS A 160 8.28 16.57 -2.30
C CYS A 160 9.70 16.09 -2.60
N LYS A 161 10.70 16.89 -2.24
CA LYS A 161 12.11 16.60 -2.49
C LYS A 161 12.78 16.05 -1.25
#